data_AF-A0A355YUY4-F1
#
_entry.id   AF-A0A355YUY4-F1
#
_cell.length_a   1.000
_cell.length_b   1.000
_cell.length_c   1.000
_cell.angle_alpha   90.00
_cell.angle_beta   90.00
_cell.angle_gamma   90.00
#
_symmetry.space_group_name_H-M   'P 1'
#
loop_
_entity.id
_entity.type
_entity.pdbx_description
1 polymer ?
#
loop_
_entity_poly.entity_id
_entity_poly.type
_entity_poly.pdbx_seq_one_letter_code
_entity_poly.pdbx_strand_id
1 'polypeptide(L)' 'MGCCNTKIDEKTLCYCFNISENAYLEALKTGKGAVLKDFVVFQTKHNYCNCENLNPSKQCCLKEFKKLEISVKNQIRG' A
#
# COMPACT_ATOMS: atom_id res chain seq x y z
N MET A 1 -23.51 -18.67 -16.37
CA MET A 1 -22.72 -18.42 -15.15
C MET A 1 -21.90 -17.16 -15.38
N GLY A 2 -22.44 -16.00 -14.99
CA GLY A 2 -21.78 -14.71 -15.20
C GLY A 2 -20.85 -14.38 -14.05
N CYS A 3 -19.60 -14.05 -14.34
CA CYS A 3 -18.69 -13.45 -13.37
C CYS A 3 -18.28 -12.09 -13.93
N CYS A 4 -19.10 -11.08 -13.65
CA CYS A 4 -18.81 -9.70 -14.00
C CYS A 4 -17.46 -9.30 -13.36
N ASN A 5 -16.43 -9.25 -14.20
CA ASN A 5 -15.11 -8.74 -13.85
C ASN A 5 -15.20 -7.20 -13.90
N THR A 6 -15.90 -6.59 -12.94
CA THR A 6 -15.70 -5.18 -12.62
C THR A 6 -14.32 -5.08 -12.01
N LYS A 7 -13.29 -4.94 -12.85
CA LYS A 7 -12.00 -4.38 -12.42
C LYS A 7 -12.30 -2.99 -11.92
N ILE A 8 -12.54 -2.87 -10.62
CA ILE A 8 -12.34 -1.61 -9.92
C ILE A 8 -10.84 -1.37 -10.12
N ASP A 9 -10.47 -0.32 -10.86
CA ASP A 9 -9.09 0.13 -10.96
C ASP A 9 -8.62 0.55 -9.55
N GLU A 10 -8.29 -0.44 -8.72
CA GLU A 10 -7.77 -0.21 -7.40
C GLU A 10 -6.39 0.41 -7.54
N LYS A 11 -6.25 1.63 -7.01
CA LYS A 11 -4.98 2.33 -7.00
C LYS A 11 -3.92 1.47 -6.31
N THR A 12 -2.87 1.13 -7.05
CA THR A 12 -1.74 0.36 -6.52
C THR A 12 -0.91 1.25 -5.60
N LEU A 13 -0.74 0.82 -4.35
CA LEU A 13 0.08 1.50 -3.35
C LEU A 13 1.54 1.10 -3.47
N CYS A 14 1.83 -0.20 -3.61
CA CYS A 14 3.19 -0.71 -3.77
C CYS A 14 3.33 -1.66 -4.96
N TYR A 15 3.99 -1.19 -6.01
CA TYR A 15 4.20 -1.93 -7.25
C TYR A 15 5.13 -3.14 -7.10
N CYS A 16 6.11 -3.11 -6.19
CA CYS A 16 7.02 -4.24 -5.97
C CYS A 16 6.33 -5.49 -5.43
N PHE A 17 5.28 -5.31 -4.63
CA PHE A 17 4.63 -6.40 -3.89
C PHE A 17 3.14 -6.50 -4.19
N ASN A 18 2.67 -5.82 -5.25
CA ASN A 18 1.28 -5.78 -5.69
C ASN A 18 0.27 -5.48 -4.56
N ILE A 19 0.58 -4.49 -3.72
CA ILE A 19 -0.29 -4.06 -2.62
C ILE A 19 -1.15 -2.91 -3.12
N SER A 20 -2.47 -3.04 -3.06
CA SER A 20 -3.41 -1.95 -3.36
C SER A 20 -3.59 -1.00 -2.17
N GLU A 21 -3.97 0.24 -2.45
CA GLU A 21 -4.30 1.24 -1.43
C GLU A 21 -5.47 0.75 -0.55
N ASN A 22 -6.48 0.14 -1.17
CA ASN A 22 -7.63 -0.44 -0.48
C ASN A 22 -7.22 -1.55 0.49
N ALA A 23 -6.36 -2.48 0.06
CA ALA A 23 -5.85 -3.55 0.93
C ALA A 23 -5.13 -2.99 2.17
N TYR A 24 -4.36 -1.92 2.02
CA TYR A 24 -3.70 -1.29 3.16
C TYR A 24 -4.67 -0.55 4.08
N LEU A 25 -5.67 0.15 3.53
CA LEU A 25 -6.70 0.81 4.32
C LEU A 25 -7.52 -0.19 5.15
N GLU A 26 -7.90 -1.33 4.57
CA GLU A 26 -8.58 -2.41 5.30
C GLU A 26 -7.68 -3.02 6.38
N ALA A 27 -6.38 -3.17 6.11
CA ALA A 27 -5.42 -3.60 7.11
C ALA A 27 -5.32 -2.60 8.28
N LEU A 28 -5.36 -1.30 8.02
CA LEU A 28 -5.38 -0.28 9.08
C LEU A 28 -6.63 -0.39 9.95
N LYS A 29 -7.83 -0.57 9.36
CA LYS A 29 -9.09 -0.74 10.09
C LYS A 29 -9.09 -1.97 10.99
N THR A 30 -8.43 -3.05 10.55
CA THR A 30 -8.35 -4.32 11.29
C THR A 30 -7.14 -4.43 12.21
N GLY A 31 -6.37 -3.34 12.39
CA GLY A 31 -5.18 -3.30 13.26
C GLY A 31 -3.95 -4.04 12.69
N LYS A 32 -4.00 -4.47 11.42
CA LYS A 32 -2.92 -5.21 10.73
C LYS A 32 -2.02 -4.32 9.86
N GLY A 33 -2.29 -3.02 9.78
CA GLY A 33 -1.52 -2.10 8.93
C GLY A 33 -0.02 -2.11 9.24
N ALA A 34 0.36 -2.16 10.52
CA ALA A 34 1.77 -2.23 10.93
C ALA A 34 2.48 -3.47 10.34
N VAL A 35 1.86 -4.65 10.41
CA VAL A 35 2.42 -5.90 9.88
C VAL A 35 2.68 -5.81 8.38
N LEU A 36 1.71 -5.27 7.62
CA LEU A 36 1.87 -5.14 6.17
C LEU A 36 2.96 -4.14 5.80
N LYS A 37 3.05 -3.02 6.53
CA LYS A 37 4.10 -2.03 6.33
C LYS A 37 5.48 -2.57 6.71
N ASP A 38 5.60 -3.28 7.83
CA ASP A 38 6.85 -3.85 8.30
C ASP A 38 7.39 -4.91 7.33
N PHE A 39 6.50 -5.70 6.71
CA PHE A 39 6.87 -6.55 5.58
C PHE A 39 7.53 -5.75 4.46
N VAL A 40 6.89 -4.66 3.99
CA VAL A 40 7.46 -3.82 2.91
C VAL A 40 8.80 -3.19 3.33
N VAL A 41 8.91 -2.69 4.58
CA VAL A 41 10.15 -2.13 5.13
C VAL A 41 11.26 -3.19 5.14
N PHE A 42 10.97 -4.40 5.59
CA PHE A 42 11.93 -5.49 5.60
C PHE A 42 12.40 -5.81 4.18
N GLN A 43 11.48 -6.05 3.25
CA GLN A 43 11.84 -6.41 1.87
C GLN A 43 12.66 -5.30 1.17
N THR A 44 12.31 -4.03 1.41
CA THR A 44 13.06 -2.88 0.85
C THR A 44 14.46 -2.73 1.45
N LYS A 45 14.63 -2.94 2.77
CA LYS A 45 15.96 -2.93 3.41
C LYS A 45 16.89 -4.02 2.89
N HIS A 46 16.34 -5.15 2.46
CA HIS A 46 17.08 -6.25 1.86
C HIS A 46 17.24 -6.13 0.33
N ASN A 47 16.92 -4.96 -0.24
CA ASN A 47 17.04 -4.69 -1.69
C ASN A 47 16.19 -5.61 -2.58
N TYR A 48 15.11 -6.20 -2.06
CA TYR A 48 14.18 -7.04 -2.84
C TYR A 48 13.13 -6.24 -3.64
N CYS A 49 13.23 -4.91 -3.66
CA CYS A 49 12.31 -4.04 -4.36
C CYS A 49 13.06 -3.00 -5.18
N ASN A 50 12.67 -2.86 -6.44
CA ASN A 50 13.24 -1.90 -7.38
C ASN A 50 12.23 -0.78 -7.65
N CYS A 51 12.04 0.10 -6.66
CA CYS A 51 11.04 1.17 -6.72
C CYS A 51 11.26 2.13 -7.90
N GLU A 52 12.52 2.42 -8.23
CA GLU A 52 12.89 3.35 -9.30
C GLU A 52 12.48 2.82 -10.68
N ASN A 53 12.38 1.50 -10.86
CA ASN A 53 11.94 0.92 -12.13
C ASN A 53 10.45 0.56 -12.12
N LEU A 54 9.94 0.05 -11.01
CA LEU A 54 8.58 -0.48 -10.92
C LEU A 54 7.52 0.55 -10.54
N ASN A 55 7.85 1.55 -9.71
CA ASN A 55 6.88 2.58 -9.32
C ASN A 55 6.90 3.71 -10.37
N PRO A 56 5.76 4.07 -10.99
CA PRO A 56 5.68 5.18 -11.95
C PRO A 56 6.19 6.51 -11.39
N SER A 57 6.04 6.74 -10.08
CA SER A 57 6.55 7.94 -9.40
C SER A 57 8.07 7.96 -9.20
N LYS A 58 8.77 6.86 -9.51
CA LYS A 58 10.21 6.65 -9.26
C LYS A 58 10.60 6.75 -7.78
N GLN A 59 9.62 6.67 -6.87
CA GLN A 59 9.82 6.77 -5.42
C GLN A 59 9.40 5.48 -4.72
N CYS A 60 10.00 5.20 -3.56
CA CYS A 60 9.59 4.05 -2.75
C CYS A 60 8.16 4.23 -2.22
N CYS A 61 7.36 3.16 -2.33
CA CYS A 61 5.96 3.14 -1.89
C CYS A 61 5.80 3.51 -0.40
N LEU A 62 6.84 3.30 0.43
CA LEU A 62 6.86 3.65 1.87
C LEU A 62 6.49 5.12 2.15
N LYS A 63 6.75 6.04 1.22
CA LYS A 63 6.32 7.43 1.34
C LYS A 63 4.79 7.56 1.34
N GLU A 64 4.11 6.79 0.50
CA GLU A 64 2.64 6.80 0.41
C GLU A 64 1.99 6.09 1.60
N PHE A 65 2.60 5.02 2.12
CA PHE A 65 2.16 4.39 3.39
C PHE A 65 2.08 5.43 4.52
N LYS A 66 3.11 6.28 4.67
CA LYS A 66 3.15 7.33 5.69
C LYS A 66 2.04 8.37 5.50
N LYS A 67 1.74 8.76 4.25
CA LYS A 67 0.67 9.71 3.94
C LYS A 67 -0.72 9.16 4.34
N LEU A 68 -0.99 7.91 4.00
CA LEU A 68 -2.27 7.25 4.33
C LEU A 68 -2.45 7.13 5.84
N GLU A 69 -1.42 6.74 6.58
CA GLU A 69 -1.47 6.70 8.05
C GLU A 69 -1.80 8.06 8.67
N ILE A 70 -1.21 9.15 8.16
CA ILE A 70 -1.50 10.51 8.62
C ILE A 70 -2.95 10.88 8.27
N SER A 71 -3.39 10.58 7.06
CA SER A 71 -4.77 10.87 6.62
C SER A 71 -5.80 10.16 7.49
N VAL A 72 -5.62 8.86 7.74
CA VAL A 72 -6.51 8.08 8.61
C VAL A 72 -6.49 8.60 10.05
N LYS A 73 -5.32 8.93 10.60
CA LYS A 73 -5.22 9.52 11.95
C LYS A 73 -5.96 10.85 12.07
N ASN A 74 -5.92 11.68 11.03
CA ASN A 74 -6.64 12.95 11.01
C ASN A 74 -8.16 12.75 10.92
N GLN A 75 -8.63 11.72 10.23
CA GLN A 75 -10.05 11.37 10.16
C GLN A 75 -10.62 10.87 11.49
N ILE A 76 -9.82 10.18 12.31
CA ILE A 76 -10.25 9.69 13.64
C ILE A 76 -10.31 10.82 14.68
N ARG A 77 -9.57 11.91 14.45
CA ARG A 77 -9.47 13.07 15.36
C ARG A 77 -10.47 14.19 15.06
N GLY A 78 -11.24 14.07 13.98
CA GLY A 78 -12.27 15.02 13.55
C GLY A 78 -13.65 14.70 14.09
#